data_AF-A0A7S2P519-F1
#
_entry.id   AF-A0A7S2P519-F1
#
_cell.length_a   1.000
_cell.length_b   1.000
_cell.length_c   1.000
_cell.angle_alpha   90.00
_cell.angle_beta   90.00
_cell.angle_gamma   90.00
#
_symmetry.space_group_name_H-M   'P 1'
#
loop_
_entity.id
_entity.type
_entity.pdbx_description
1 polymer ?
#
loop_
_entity_poly.entity_id
_entity_poly.type
_entity_poly.pdbx_seq_one_letter_code
_entity_poly.pdbx_strand_id
1 'polypeptide(L)'
;ADADSHFDAVFLEQLEYEFFKLPDGRRTLFDSPMNTYRNLPECGLLIQHLEIARSQRCTFTHLDFQPCQSNYSLTLGFAQCIDFWDGDNTGEDLHTTLKAMAHNNAPLNQVVTVWSLILNDSVAGLGDRWTQAKRHMWGIEDVAWVLALFPILRHRVWMRLLGLTAGQMLTDNVVPPWLIFCFPQTIAFLSGLKPSTKTLVVWVLAVSIVYGWLKVFVREFLLRKFILA
;
A
#
# COMPACT_ATOMS: atom_id res chain seq x y z
N ALA A 1 9.80 -9.93 9.18
CA ALA A 1 10.47 -8.64 9.40
C ALA A 1 11.66 -8.57 8.48
N ASP A 2 11.73 -7.53 7.67
CA ASP A 2 12.87 -7.34 6.77
C ASP A 2 14.11 -6.91 7.56
N ALA A 3 15.28 -7.21 7.01
CA ALA A 3 16.56 -6.96 7.67
C ALA A 3 16.84 -5.46 7.90
N ASP A 4 16.19 -4.58 7.16
CA ASP A 4 16.30 -3.11 7.26
C ASP A 4 15.23 -2.50 8.18
N SER A 5 14.41 -3.32 8.85
CA SER A 5 13.27 -2.86 9.65
C SER A 5 13.65 -2.65 11.12
N HIS A 6 13.34 -1.47 11.64
CA HIS A 6 13.58 -1.09 13.02
C HIS A 6 12.26 -0.83 13.73
N PHE A 7 11.93 -1.71 14.67
CA PHE A 7 10.74 -1.64 15.49
C PHE A 7 10.97 -0.72 16.68
N ASP A 8 9.93 0.02 17.07
CA ASP A 8 9.93 0.73 18.34
C ASP A 8 10.01 -0.26 19.52
N ALA A 9 10.60 0.17 20.64
CA ALA A 9 10.65 -0.62 21.87
C ALA A 9 9.26 -1.00 22.39
N VAL A 10 8.23 -0.19 22.09
CA VAL A 10 6.83 -0.46 22.49
C VAL A 10 6.05 -1.32 21.50
N PHE A 11 6.66 -1.78 20.40
CA PHE A 11 5.93 -2.49 19.34
C PHE A 11 5.17 -3.71 19.86
N LEU A 12 5.81 -4.57 20.66
CA LEU A 12 5.17 -5.78 21.19
C LEU A 12 4.04 -5.45 22.17
N GLU A 13 4.19 -4.40 22.98
CA GLU A 13 3.13 -3.93 23.88
C GLU A 13 1.91 -3.45 23.10
N GLN A 14 2.12 -2.65 22.04
CA GLN A 14 1.03 -2.17 21.19
C GLN A 14 0.37 -3.31 20.41
N LEU A 15 1.15 -4.28 19.94
CA LEU A 15 0.64 -5.48 19.27
C LEU A 15 -0.25 -6.30 20.21
N GLU A 16 0.22 -6.55 21.44
CA GLU A 16 -0.54 -7.28 22.45
C GLU A 16 -1.83 -6.55 22.80
N TYR A 17 -1.76 -5.23 22.97
CA TYR A 17 -2.91 -4.38 23.25
C TYR A 17 -3.98 -4.46 22.15
N GLU A 18 -3.59 -4.35 20.87
CA GLU A 18 -4.53 -4.48 19.76
C GLU A 18 -5.07 -5.92 19.60
N PHE A 19 -4.24 -6.94 19.86
CA PHE A 19 -4.67 -8.34 19.86
C PHE A 19 -5.79 -8.60 20.86
N PHE A 20 -5.67 -8.09 22.10
CA PHE A 20 -6.65 -8.33 23.17
C PHE A 20 -7.90 -7.44 23.08
N LYS A 21 -7.89 -6.36 22.30
CA LYS A 21 -9.11 -5.59 21.99
C LYS A 21 -10.11 -6.35 21.13
N LEU A 22 -9.63 -7.28 20.31
CA LEU A 22 -10.46 -8.00 19.35
C LEU A 22 -11.17 -9.17 20.04
N PRO A 23 -12.46 -9.42 19.72
CA PRO A 23 -13.16 -10.62 20.19
C PRO A 23 -12.45 -11.93 19.80
N ASP A 24 -11.81 -11.96 18.63
CA ASP A 24 -10.95 -13.05 18.18
C ASP A 24 -9.76 -12.52 17.37
N GLY A 25 -8.71 -12.07 18.07
CA GLY A 25 -7.46 -11.62 17.42
C GLY A 25 -6.66 -12.75 16.77
N ARG A 26 -7.04 -14.03 16.95
CA ARG A 26 -6.26 -15.16 16.44
C ARG A 26 -6.31 -15.25 14.92
N ARG A 27 -7.35 -14.75 14.27
CA ARG A 27 -7.59 -14.83 12.81
C ARG A 27 -7.39 -13.49 12.10
N THR A 28 -6.49 -12.67 12.62
CA THR A 28 -6.26 -11.29 12.15
C THR A 28 -4.77 -11.10 11.89
N LEU A 29 -4.47 -10.26 10.89
CA LEU A 29 -3.13 -9.76 10.64
C LEU A 29 -2.97 -8.42 11.37
N PHE A 30 -1.79 -8.20 11.93
CA PHE A 30 -1.46 -6.98 12.65
C PHE A 30 -0.31 -6.32 11.92
N ASP A 31 -0.50 -5.08 11.48
CA ASP A 31 0.54 -4.35 10.73
C ASP A 31 0.68 -2.93 11.25
N SER A 32 1.88 -2.40 11.16
CA SER A 32 2.24 -1.09 11.70
C SER A 32 2.46 -0.08 10.57
N PRO A 33 2.20 1.22 10.80
CA PRO A 33 2.57 2.24 9.83
C PRO A 33 4.08 2.24 9.58
N MET A 34 4.47 1.95 8.34
CA MET A 34 5.84 2.03 7.89
C MET A 34 6.26 3.49 7.70
N ASN A 35 7.49 3.80 8.08
CA ASN A 35 8.11 5.10 7.91
C ASN A 35 9.51 4.94 7.32
N THR A 36 9.79 5.66 6.23
CA THR A 36 11.05 5.54 5.48
C THR A 36 11.97 6.76 5.63
N TYR A 37 11.78 7.59 6.68
CA TYR A 37 12.51 8.85 6.83
C TYR A 37 13.97 8.69 7.23
N ARG A 38 14.37 7.52 7.71
CA ARG A 38 15.71 7.28 8.27
C ARG A 38 16.82 7.59 7.26
N ASN A 39 16.72 7.05 6.04
CA ASN A 39 17.68 7.28 4.97
C ASN A 39 17.08 8.05 3.77
N LEU A 40 15.88 8.63 3.94
CA LEU A 40 15.23 9.45 2.92
C LEU A 40 16.12 10.56 2.35
N PRO A 41 16.95 11.28 3.14
CA PRO A 41 17.84 12.32 2.61
C PRO A 41 18.89 11.79 1.61
N GLU A 42 19.24 10.50 1.69
CA GLU A 42 20.23 9.85 0.83
C GLU A 42 19.61 9.42 -0.52
N CYS A 43 18.29 9.37 -0.60
CA CYS A 43 17.56 8.95 -1.78
C CYS A 43 17.45 10.09 -2.82
N GLY A 44 17.40 9.75 -4.11
CA GLY A 44 17.08 10.74 -5.16
C GLY A 44 15.65 11.30 -5.03
N LEU A 45 15.39 12.51 -5.55
CA LEU A 45 14.10 13.21 -5.40
C LEU A 45 12.87 12.40 -5.82
N LEU A 46 12.97 11.59 -6.89
CA LEU A 46 11.88 10.73 -7.33
C LEU A 46 11.55 9.65 -6.28
N ILE A 47 12.58 9.06 -5.68
CA ILE A 47 12.45 8.05 -4.64
C ILE A 47 11.88 8.70 -3.39
N GLN A 48 12.42 9.86 -2.99
CA GLN A 48 11.88 10.62 -1.85
C GLN A 48 10.38 10.90 -2.01
N HIS A 49 9.94 11.34 -3.19
CA HIS A 49 8.53 11.58 -3.46
C HIS A 49 7.66 10.33 -3.25
N LEU A 50 8.09 9.19 -3.78
CA LEU A 50 7.37 7.91 -3.66
C LEU A 50 7.30 7.44 -2.20
N GLU A 51 8.42 7.55 -1.48
CA GLU A 51 8.55 7.03 -0.11
C GLU A 51 7.84 7.92 0.93
N ILE A 52 7.80 9.24 0.70
CA ILE A 52 6.93 10.16 1.45
C ILE A 52 5.47 9.78 1.23
N ALA A 53 5.05 9.58 -0.03
CA ALA A 53 3.67 9.20 -0.33
C ALA A 53 3.28 7.86 0.30
N ARG A 54 4.19 6.88 0.29
CA ARG A 54 4.00 5.57 0.92
C ARG A 54 3.88 5.69 2.45
N SER A 55 4.80 6.42 3.10
CA SER A 55 4.76 6.68 4.54
C SER A 55 3.45 7.37 4.96
N GLN A 56 3.03 8.39 4.21
CA GLN A 56 1.78 9.08 4.46
C GLN A 56 0.55 8.19 4.26
N ARG A 57 0.56 7.31 3.24
CA ARG A 57 -0.53 6.36 3.03
C ARG A 57 -0.67 5.44 4.24
N CYS A 58 0.43 4.82 4.67
CA CYS A 58 0.44 3.90 5.81
C CYS A 58 0.02 4.57 7.13
N THR A 59 0.34 5.86 7.30
CA THR A 59 0.09 6.60 8.56
C THR A 59 -1.27 7.30 8.63
N PHE A 60 -1.87 7.66 7.49
CA PHE A 60 -3.09 8.49 7.48
C PHE A 60 -4.29 7.86 6.77
N THR A 61 -4.11 6.70 6.15
CA THR A 61 -5.14 6.12 5.29
C THR A 61 -5.61 4.78 5.87
N HIS A 62 -6.30 4.86 7.01
CA HIS A 62 -6.86 3.70 7.71
C HIS A 62 -8.31 3.37 7.31
N LEU A 63 -8.92 4.21 6.45
CA LEU A 63 -10.29 4.02 5.95
C LEU A 63 -10.32 3.29 4.60
N ASP A 64 -9.18 3.18 3.93
CA ASP A 64 -9.03 2.44 2.69
C ASP A 64 -8.39 1.07 2.96
N PHE A 65 -8.55 0.14 2.03
CA PHE A 65 -7.86 -1.14 2.12
C PHE A 65 -6.34 -0.94 2.15
N GLN A 66 -5.72 -1.39 3.23
CA GLN A 66 -4.28 -1.42 3.40
C GLN A 66 -3.86 -2.87 3.63
N PRO A 67 -3.18 -3.51 2.66
CA PRO A 67 -2.63 -4.83 2.88
C PRO A 67 -1.46 -4.75 3.86
N CYS A 68 -1.17 -5.87 4.49
CA CYS A 68 -0.01 -5.97 5.35
C CYS A 68 1.27 -5.74 4.53
N GLN A 69 2.24 -5.06 5.12
CA GLN A 69 3.60 -4.93 4.60
C GLN A 69 4.51 -5.92 5.33
N SER A 70 5.74 -6.14 4.86
CA SER A 70 6.75 -7.13 5.32
C SER A 70 7.06 -7.21 6.83
N ASN A 71 6.51 -6.32 7.64
CA ASN A 71 6.67 -6.27 9.09
C ASN A 71 5.41 -6.61 9.89
N TYR A 72 4.47 -7.29 9.25
CA TYR A 72 3.24 -7.75 9.90
C TYR A 72 3.47 -8.89 10.90
N SER A 73 2.51 -9.04 11.81
CA SER A 73 2.42 -10.08 12.81
C SER A 73 1.12 -10.87 12.66
N LEU A 74 1.19 -12.17 12.93
CA LEU A 74 0.04 -13.07 12.96
C LEU A 74 0.30 -14.22 13.92
N THR A 75 -0.75 -14.89 14.37
CA THR A 75 -0.57 -16.11 15.17
C THR A 75 -0.09 -17.27 14.30
N LEU A 76 0.76 -18.14 14.85
CA LEU A 76 1.23 -19.33 14.14
C LEU A 76 0.06 -20.24 13.70
N GLY A 77 -0.98 -20.34 14.54
CA GLY A 77 -2.18 -21.11 14.20
C GLY A 77 -2.91 -20.55 12.98
N PHE A 78 -2.98 -19.21 12.83
CA PHE A 78 -3.57 -18.62 11.64
C PHE A 78 -2.69 -18.72 10.41
N ALA A 79 -1.36 -18.59 10.58
CA ALA A 79 -0.42 -18.88 9.50
C ALA A 79 -0.66 -20.30 8.93
N GLN A 80 -0.84 -21.30 9.80
CA GLN A 80 -1.18 -22.65 9.37
C GLN A 80 -2.55 -22.73 8.64
N CYS A 81 -3.56 -21.98 9.08
CA CYS A 81 -4.88 -21.96 8.41
C CYS A 81 -4.84 -21.38 7.00
N ILE A 82 -3.91 -20.46 6.71
CA ILE A 82 -3.76 -19.82 5.40
C ILE A 82 -2.60 -20.40 4.58
N ASP A 83 -2.12 -21.58 4.97
CA ASP A 83 -1.00 -22.28 4.33
C ASP A 83 0.28 -21.44 4.26
N PHE A 84 0.63 -20.86 5.41
CA PHE A 84 1.84 -20.08 5.65
C PHE A 84 2.09 -18.98 4.62
N TRP A 85 3.33 -18.58 4.46
CA TRP A 85 3.76 -17.62 3.47
C TRP A 85 4.25 -18.37 2.22
N ASP A 86 3.92 -17.87 1.03
CA ASP A 86 4.31 -18.47 -0.25
C ASP A 86 5.55 -17.75 -0.80
N GLY A 87 6.70 -18.42 -0.74
CA GLY A 87 7.98 -17.85 -1.19
C GLY A 87 8.15 -17.82 -2.71
N ASP A 88 7.30 -18.51 -3.46
CA ASP A 88 7.33 -18.48 -4.92
C ASP A 88 6.52 -17.31 -5.50
N ASN A 89 5.61 -16.72 -4.69
CA ASN A 89 4.88 -15.51 -5.06
C ASN A 89 5.70 -14.25 -4.76
N THR A 90 5.94 -13.42 -5.77
CA THR A 90 6.73 -12.18 -5.62
C THR A 90 5.98 -11.06 -4.88
N GLY A 91 4.64 -11.08 -4.87
CA GLY A 91 3.75 -10.14 -4.17
C GLY A 91 3.34 -10.63 -2.79
N GLU A 92 4.29 -11.21 -2.09
CA GLU A 92 4.18 -12.19 -1.02
C GLU A 92 3.31 -11.74 0.20
N ASP A 93 3.38 -10.46 0.57
CA ASP A 93 2.71 -9.83 1.72
C ASP A 93 1.25 -9.54 1.36
N LEU A 94 1.04 -8.99 0.16
CA LEU A 94 -0.29 -8.80 -0.41
C LEU A 94 -0.98 -10.15 -0.53
N HIS A 95 -0.28 -11.16 -1.06
CA HIS A 95 -0.80 -12.50 -1.19
C HIS A 95 -1.25 -13.07 0.16
N THR A 96 -0.45 -12.90 1.22
CA THR A 96 -0.81 -13.30 2.58
C THR A 96 -2.09 -12.60 3.07
N THR A 97 -2.21 -11.30 2.83
CA THR A 97 -3.44 -10.54 3.12
C THR A 97 -4.64 -11.14 2.37
N LEU A 98 -4.49 -11.42 1.08
CA LEU A 98 -5.56 -11.95 0.24
C LEU A 98 -5.99 -13.36 0.67
N LYS A 99 -5.04 -14.23 1.07
CA LYS A 99 -5.33 -15.54 1.68
C LYS A 99 -6.13 -15.40 2.97
N ALA A 100 -5.74 -14.48 3.85
CA ALA A 100 -6.49 -14.19 5.07
C ALA A 100 -7.93 -13.72 4.77
N MET A 101 -8.11 -12.81 3.80
CA MET A 101 -9.42 -12.31 3.38
C MET A 101 -10.32 -13.42 2.82
N ALA A 102 -9.75 -14.28 1.97
CA ALA A 102 -10.44 -15.41 1.38
C ALA A 102 -10.85 -16.43 2.44
N HIS A 103 -9.91 -16.84 3.31
CA HIS A 103 -10.14 -17.80 4.39
C HIS A 103 -11.26 -17.32 5.34
N ASN A 104 -11.22 -16.06 5.75
CA ASN A 104 -12.18 -15.50 6.70
C ASN A 104 -13.47 -14.96 6.05
N ASN A 105 -13.58 -14.98 4.72
CA ASN A 105 -14.69 -14.37 3.97
C ASN A 105 -14.95 -12.89 4.34
N ALA A 106 -13.90 -12.15 4.72
CA ALA A 106 -14.01 -10.79 5.23
C ALA A 106 -13.01 -9.87 4.50
N PRO A 107 -13.46 -9.10 3.49
CA PRO A 107 -12.57 -8.42 2.56
C PRO A 107 -12.05 -7.04 3.00
N LEU A 108 -12.35 -6.56 4.22
CA LEU A 108 -11.97 -5.19 4.62
C LEU A 108 -11.43 -5.07 6.06
N ASN A 109 -11.50 -6.14 6.87
CA ASN A 109 -11.15 -6.10 8.30
C ASN A 109 -10.11 -7.17 8.66
N GLN A 110 -9.18 -7.48 7.75
CA GLN A 110 -8.15 -8.49 8.01
C GLN A 110 -6.89 -7.94 8.65
N VAL A 111 -6.60 -6.66 8.42
CA VAL A 111 -5.39 -6.02 8.90
C VAL A 111 -5.80 -5.00 9.95
N VAL A 112 -5.28 -5.18 11.16
CA VAL A 112 -5.46 -4.24 12.28
C VAL A 112 -4.18 -3.45 12.44
N THR A 113 -4.33 -2.13 12.54
CA THR A 113 -3.20 -1.24 12.72
C THR A 113 -2.64 -1.35 14.14
N VAL A 114 -1.36 -1.68 14.25
CA VAL A 114 -0.57 -1.55 15.48
C VAL A 114 0.00 -0.14 15.53
N TRP A 115 -0.35 0.62 16.56
CA TRP A 115 0.03 2.04 16.69
C TRP A 115 1.45 2.22 17.21
N SER A 116 2.41 1.62 16.49
CA SER A 116 3.85 1.72 16.71
C SER A 116 4.51 1.83 15.34
N LEU A 117 5.37 2.82 15.15
CA LEU A 117 6.04 3.00 13.86
C LEU A 117 7.10 1.92 13.64
N ILE A 118 7.28 1.56 12.37
CA ILE A 118 8.43 0.76 11.93
C ILE A 118 9.24 1.60 10.97
N LEU A 119 10.51 1.81 11.32
CA LEU A 119 11.44 2.56 10.49
C LEU A 119 12.11 1.61 9.49
N ASN A 120 11.98 1.90 8.20
CA ASN A 120 12.56 1.13 7.10
C ASN A 120 13.54 1.97 6.30
N ASP A 121 14.51 1.32 5.66
CA ASP A 121 15.37 1.99 4.70
C ASP A 121 14.84 1.86 3.28
N SER A 122 14.96 2.95 2.54
CA SER A 122 14.69 2.97 1.10
C SER A 122 15.96 2.69 0.31
N VAL A 123 15.83 2.06 -0.85
CA VAL A 123 16.95 1.94 -1.79
C VAL A 123 17.27 3.32 -2.38
N ALA A 124 18.47 3.84 -2.16
CA ALA A 124 18.86 5.18 -2.60
C ALA A 124 19.11 5.29 -4.12
N GLY A 125 19.58 4.20 -4.73
CA GLY A 125 19.92 4.14 -6.15
C GLY A 125 18.70 3.92 -7.05
N LEU A 126 18.61 4.67 -8.16
CA LEU A 126 17.52 4.52 -9.12
C LEU A 126 17.50 3.11 -9.76
N GLY A 127 18.66 2.50 -9.99
CA GLY A 127 18.76 1.14 -10.55
C GLY A 127 18.21 0.07 -9.61
N ASP A 128 18.51 0.18 -8.31
CA ASP A 128 17.99 -0.71 -7.29
C ASP A 128 16.49 -0.49 -7.08
N ARG A 129 16.06 0.77 -7.07
CA ARG A 129 14.63 1.13 -7.00
C ARG A 129 13.85 0.61 -8.19
N TRP A 130 14.44 0.65 -9.39
CA TRP A 130 13.85 0.07 -10.60
C TRP A 130 13.74 -1.45 -10.48
N THR A 131 14.77 -2.12 -9.98
CA THR A 131 14.74 -3.57 -9.76
C THR A 131 13.68 -3.96 -8.73
N GLN A 132 13.55 -3.19 -7.65
CA GLN A 132 12.50 -3.36 -6.65
C GLN A 132 11.11 -3.10 -7.25
N ALA A 133 10.93 -2.03 -8.04
CA ALA A 133 9.67 -1.74 -8.73
C ALA A 133 9.21 -2.89 -9.64
N LYS A 134 10.12 -3.43 -10.45
CA LYS A 134 9.80 -4.57 -11.33
C LYS A 134 9.30 -5.78 -10.55
N ARG A 135 9.87 -6.05 -9.36
CA ARG A 135 9.39 -7.12 -8.47
C ARG A 135 7.99 -6.82 -7.97
N HIS A 136 7.73 -5.61 -7.48
CA HIS A 136 6.38 -5.24 -7.02
C HIS A 136 5.33 -5.34 -8.14
N MET A 137 5.70 -5.07 -9.41
CA MET A 137 4.78 -5.24 -10.55
C MET A 137 4.35 -6.70 -10.79
N TRP A 138 5.14 -7.69 -10.35
CA TRP A 138 4.74 -9.09 -10.42
C TRP A 138 3.57 -9.45 -9.49
N GLY A 139 3.19 -8.55 -8.57
CA GLY A 139 1.94 -8.67 -7.80
C GLY A 139 0.67 -8.77 -8.68
N ILE A 140 0.77 -8.53 -10.00
CA ILE A 140 -0.30 -8.84 -10.96
C ILE A 140 -0.72 -10.33 -10.93
N GLU A 141 0.16 -11.23 -10.51
CA GLU A 141 -0.13 -12.65 -10.32
C GLU A 141 -1.28 -12.89 -9.33
N ASP A 142 -1.41 -12.03 -8.32
CA ASP A 142 -2.51 -12.11 -7.36
C ASP A 142 -3.87 -11.85 -7.99
N VAL A 143 -3.94 -11.10 -9.10
CA VAL A 143 -5.19 -10.94 -9.86
C VAL A 143 -5.60 -12.28 -10.46
N ALA A 144 -4.65 -13.02 -11.04
CA ALA A 144 -4.91 -14.35 -11.60
C ALA A 144 -5.32 -15.34 -10.51
N TRP A 145 -4.66 -15.30 -9.35
CA TRP A 145 -5.02 -16.11 -8.20
C TRP A 145 -6.45 -15.81 -7.71
N VAL A 146 -6.83 -14.53 -7.53
CA VAL A 146 -8.19 -14.16 -7.14
C VAL A 146 -9.21 -14.62 -8.18
N LEU A 147 -8.91 -14.54 -9.48
CA LEU A 147 -9.80 -15.07 -10.53
C LEU A 147 -10.03 -16.57 -10.36
N ALA A 148 -9.00 -17.35 -10.03
CA ALA A 148 -9.09 -18.79 -9.79
C ALA A 148 -9.97 -19.14 -8.57
N LEU A 149 -10.17 -18.21 -7.63
CA LEU A 149 -11.06 -18.39 -6.48
C LEU A 149 -12.55 -18.20 -6.78
N PHE A 150 -12.93 -17.78 -7.99
CA PHE A 150 -14.33 -17.55 -8.38
C PHE A 150 -15.29 -18.69 -8.01
N PRO A 151 -14.99 -19.98 -8.28
CA PRO A 151 -15.91 -21.07 -7.94
C PRO A 151 -15.91 -21.42 -6.44
N ILE A 152 -14.93 -20.92 -5.67
CA ILE A 152 -14.72 -21.29 -4.25
C ILE A 152 -15.37 -20.25 -3.33
N LEU A 153 -15.20 -18.97 -3.65
CA LEU A 153 -15.66 -17.87 -2.80
C LEU A 153 -17.10 -17.45 -3.10
N ARG A 154 -17.76 -16.88 -2.08
CA ARG A 154 -19.05 -16.21 -2.28
C ARG A 154 -18.86 -15.07 -3.28
N HIS A 155 -19.73 -14.99 -4.28
CA HIS A 155 -19.61 -14.02 -5.38
C HIS A 155 -19.35 -12.57 -4.91
N ARG A 156 -20.02 -12.09 -3.85
CA ARG A 156 -19.79 -10.74 -3.29
C ARG A 156 -18.41 -10.54 -2.69
N VAL A 157 -17.87 -11.57 -2.03
CA VAL A 157 -16.51 -11.55 -1.46
C VAL A 157 -15.51 -11.57 -2.59
N TRP A 158 -15.69 -12.49 -3.55
CA TRP A 158 -14.85 -12.59 -4.73
C TRP A 158 -14.77 -11.27 -5.53
N MET A 159 -15.93 -10.65 -5.85
CA MET A 159 -15.97 -9.36 -6.55
C MET A 159 -15.22 -8.26 -5.80
N ARG A 160 -15.31 -8.24 -4.47
CA ARG A 160 -14.59 -7.27 -3.63
C ARG A 160 -13.10 -7.54 -3.65
N LEU A 161 -12.65 -8.78 -3.48
CA LEU A 161 -11.23 -9.14 -3.57
C LEU A 161 -10.69 -8.76 -4.94
N LEU A 162 -11.39 -9.11 -6.02
CA LEU A 162 -10.97 -8.78 -7.38
C LEU A 162 -10.85 -7.27 -7.59
N GLY A 163 -11.85 -6.51 -7.13
CA GLY A 163 -11.83 -5.05 -7.22
C GLY A 163 -10.68 -4.42 -6.43
N LEU A 164 -10.38 -4.94 -5.23
CA LEU A 164 -9.27 -4.48 -4.41
C LEU A 164 -7.93 -4.80 -5.03
N THR A 165 -7.69 -6.05 -5.44
CA THR A 165 -6.42 -6.48 -6.04
C THR A 165 -6.18 -5.76 -7.37
N ALA A 166 -7.18 -5.70 -8.27
CA ALA A 166 -7.05 -4.98 -9.53
C ALA A 166 -6.88 -3.47 -9.31
N GLY A 167 -7.62 -2.89 -8.36
CA GLY A 167 -7.49 -1.49 -7.98
C GLY A 167 -6.09 -1.17 -7.45
N GLN A 168 -5.53 -2.03 -6.61
CA GLN A 168 -4.17 -1.88 -6.10
C GLN A 168 -3.13 -1.93 -7.23
N MET A 169 -3.24 -2.87 -8.17
CA MET A 169 -2.34 -2.92 -9.34
C MET A 169 -2.42 -1.67 -10.24
N LEU A 170 -3.59 -1.00 -10.27
CA LEU A 170 -3.77 0.24 -11.02
C LEU A 170 -3.38 1.51 -10.26
N THR A 171 -3.25 1.44 -8.93
CA THR A 171 -3.04 2.61 -8.05
C THR A 171 -1.66 2.64 -7.41
N ASP A 172 -1.02 1.49 -7.20
CA ASP A 172 0.39 1.35 -6.80
C ASP A 172 1.31 1.67 -7.99
N ASN A 173 1.05 2.78 -8.66
CA ASN A 173 1.85 3.26 -9.77
C ASN A 173 3.21 3.72 -9.23
N VAL A 174 4.25 2.99 -9.64
CA VAL A 174 5.66 3.42 -9.54
C VAL A 174 5.91 4.69 -10.36
N VAL A 175 5.03 4.98 -11.32
CA VAL A 175 5.10 6.10 -12.24
C VAL A 175 4.14 7.20 -11.78
N PRO A 176 4.63 8.40 -11.39
CA PRO A 176 3.76 9.51 -11.07
C PRO A 176 2.67 9.75 -12.13
N PRO A 177 1.37 9.84 -11.77
CA PRO A 177 0.28 9.93 -12.74
C PRO A 177 0.43 11.07 -13.75
N TRP A 178 1.10 12.16 -13.39
CA TRP A 178 1.36 13.28 -14.28
C TRP A 178 2.31 12.95 -15.44
N LEU A 179 3.13 11.91 -15.34
CA LEU A 179 3.97 11.45 -16.45
C LEU A 179 3.13 10.97 -17.64
N ILE A 180 1.85 10.63 -17.42
CA ILE A 180 0.96 10.27 -18.51
C ILE A 180 0.83 11.40 -19.55
N PHE A 181 0.98 12.66 -19.12
CA PHE A 181 0.92 13.84 -19.98
C PHE A 181 2.15 14.02 -20.87
N CYS A 182 3.24 13.30 -20.58
CA CYS A 182 4.43 13.30 -21.45
C CYS A 182 4.28 12.34 -22.65
N PHE A 183 3.27 11.46 -22.65
CA PHE A 183 3.06 10.54 -23.76
C PHE A 183 2.38 11.23 -24.95
N PRO A 184 2.89 11.06 -26.19
CA PRO A 184 2.31 11.65 -27.39
C PRO A 184 0.83 11.33 -27.58
N GLN A 185 0.40 10.12 -27.19
CA GLN A 185 -0.98 9.67 -27.29
C GLN A 185 -1.92 10.50 -26.40
N THR A 186 -1.49 10.81 -25.17
CA THR A 186 -2.22 11.67 -24.24
C THR A 186 -2.30 13.09 -24.77
N ILE A 187 -1.20 13.62 -25.33
CA ILE A 187 -1.16 14.97 -25.92
C ILE A 187 -2.11 15.05 -27.13
N ALA A 188 -2.10 14.04 -28.00
CA ALA A 188 -2.98 13.98 -29.17
C ALA A 188 -4.45 13.90 -28.76
N PHE A 189 -4.78 13.07 -27.76
CA PHE A 189 -6.11 12.99 -27.18
C PHE A 189 -6.58 14.35 -26.63
N LEU A 190 -5.76 14.99 -25.78
CA LEU A 190 -6.07 16.31 -25.21
C LEU A 190 -6.24 17.36 -26.30
N SER A 191 -5.43 17.30 -27.36
CA SER A 191 -5.48 18.21 -28.51
C SER A 191 -6.75 18.07 -29.34
N GLY A 192 -7.34 16.87 -29.39
CA GLY A 192 -8.60 16.59 -30.08
C GLY A 192 -9.87 17.03 -29.35
N LEU A 193 -9.77 17.42 -28.07
CA LEU A 193 -10.93 17.83 -27.28
C LEU A 193 -11.47 19.21 -27.71
N LYS A 194 -12.78 19.41 -27.54
CA LYS A 194 -13.43 20.72 -27.73
C LYS A 194 -12.84 21.75 -26.75
N PRO A 195 -12.78 23.05 -27.09
CA PRO A 195 -12.20 24.07 -26.21
C PRO A 195 -12.79 24.10 -24.79
N SER A 196 -14.12 23.97 -24.65
CA SER A 196 -14.78 23.90 -23.34
C SER A 196 -14.37 22.68 -22.53
N THR A 197 -14.24 21.52 -23.19
CA THR A 197 -13.77 20.27 -22.57
C THR A 197 -12.31 20.37 -22.16
N LYS A 198 -11.44 20.95 -23.00
CA LYS A 198 -10.02 21.20 -22.65
C LYS A 198 -9.89 22.04 -21.39
N THR A 199 -10.62 23.16 -21.34
CA THR A 199 -10.63 24.04 -20.17
C THR A 199 -11.07 23.30 -18.91
N LEU A 200 -12.15 22.50 -18.99
CA LEU A 200 -12.60 21.68 -17.87
C LEU A 200 -11.53 20.68 -17.42
N VAL A 201 -10.92 19.93 -18.35
CA VAL A 201 -9.88 18.95 -18.03
C VAL A 201 -8.69 19.61 -17.36
N VAL A 202 -8.20 20.73 -17.89
CA VAL A 202 -7.08 21.49 -17.30
C VAL A 202 -7.43 21.97 -15.89
N TRP A 203 -8.63 22.51 -15.69
CA TRP A 203 -9.09 22.93 -14.35
C TRP A 203 -9.17 21.79 -13.36
N VAL A 204 -9.77 20.65 -13.75
CA VAL A 204 -9.87 19.46 -12.91
C VAL A 204 -8.48 18.97 -12.52
N LEU A 205 -7.54 18.92 -13.47
CA LEU A 205 -6.16 18.51 -13.19
C LEU A 205 -5.45 19.49 -12.27
N ALA A 206 -5.55 20.80 -12.53
CA ALA A 206 -4.93 21.83 -11.70
C ALA A 206 -5.46 21.78 -10.25
N VAL A 207 -6.78 21.72 -10.08
CA VAL A 207 -7.42 21.59 -8.76
C VAL A 207 -6.97 20.29 -8.07
N SER A 208 -6.93 19.18 -8.80
CA SER A 208 -6.49 17.89 -8.26
C SER A 208 -5.03 17.92 -7.80
N ILE A 209 -4.14 18.57 -8.56
CA ILE A 209 -2.72 18.74 -8.20
C ILE A 209 -2.59 19.61 -6.96
N VAL A 210 -3.26 20.77 -6.92
CA VAL A 210 -3.22 21.68 -5.76
C VAL A 210 -3.76 20.99 -4.51
N TYR A 211 -4.90 20.32 -4.62
CA TYR A 211 -5.48 19.56 -3.52
C TYR A 211 -4.57 18.40 -3.06
N GLY A 212 -3.94 17.70 -4.02
CA GLY A 212 -2.96 16.66 -3.73
C GLY A 212 -1.78 17.19 -2.92
N TRP A 213 -1.17 18.30 -3.34
CA TRP A 213 -0.07 18.93 -2.62
C TRP A 213 -0.49 19.47 -1.26
N LEU A 214 -1.67 20.09 -1.14
CA LEU A 214 -2.19 20.54 0.14
C LEU A 214 -2.30 19.39 1.14
N LYS A 215 -2.84 18.24 0.71
CA LYS A 215 -2.88 17.04 1.56
C LYS A 215 -1.49 16.59 1.98
N VAL A 216 -0.53 16.55 1.04
CA VAL A 216 0.86 16.18 1.33
C VAL A 216 1.46 17.11 2.37
N PHE A 217 1.34 18.42 2.22
CA PHE A 217 1.90 19.39 3.18
C PHE A 217 1.26 19.31 4.56
N VAL A 218 -0.07 19.18 4.63
CA VAL A 218 -0.77 19.01 5.92
C VAL A 218 -0.31 17.73 6.61
N ARG A 219 -0.23 16.61 5.88
CA ARG A 219 0.23 15.32 6.41
C ARG A 219 1.68 15.37 6.87
N GLU A 220 2.57 15.99 6.09
CA GLU A 220 3.97 16.21 6.47
C GLU A 220 4.10 17.03 7.75
N PHE A 221 3.33 18.11 7.86
CA PHE A 221 3.31 18.94 9.04
C PHE A 221 2.88 18.14 10.28
N LEU A 222 1.82 17.33 10.16
CA LEU A 222 1.34 16.48 11.25
C LEU A 222 2.37 15.39 11.63
N LEU A 223 2.94 14.70 10.64
CA LEU A 223 4.01 13.70 10.87
C LEU A 223 5.17 14.31 11.64
N ARG A 224 5.73 15.42 11.14
CA ARG A 224 6.89 16.06 11.76
C ARG A 224 6.61 16.62 13.15
N LYS A 225 5.39 17.08 13.40
CA LYS A 225 5.04 17.71 14.68
C LYS A 225 4.69 16.71 15.77
N PHE A 226 4.06 15.58 15.42
CA PHE A 226 3.44 14.68 16.40
C PHE A 226 4.00 13.27 16.40
N ILE A 227 4.70 12.86 15.32
CA ILE A 227 5.11 11.47 15.11
C ILE A 227 6.63 11.34 15.02
N LEU A 228 7.30 12.29 14.36
CA LEU A 228 8.76 12.27 14.12
C LEU A 228 9.56 13.25 14.99
N ALA A 229 8.90 13.99 15.89
CA ALA A 229 9.54 14.94 16.81
C ALA A 229 10.06 14.22 18.05
#